data_AF-A0A3D8SHB9-F1
#
_entry.id   AF-A0A3D8SHB9-F1
#
_cell.length_a   1.000
_cell.length_b   1.000
_cell.length_c   1.000
_cell.angle_alpha   90.00
_cell.angle_beta   90.00
_cell.angle_gamma   90.00
#
_symmetry.space_group_name_H-M   'P 1'
#
loop_
_entity.id
_entity.type
_entity.pdbx_description
1 polymer ?
#
loop_
_entity_poly.entity_id
_entity_poly.type
_entity_poly.pdbx_seq_one_letter_code
_entity_poly.pdbx_strand_id
1 'polypeptide(L)'
;MHVPTLALYLATITTALAWTPAPTNETDLLAAEGLRKVAQLYAFGNITSQKYGNCSLASATVRKEWTSLEPQERKAYTDAVLCLQSKPSRLDPAIVPGAKNRYDDFVALHINQTLSIHVTASFLSWHRLFTWNYEKALQDECGYQGTQPYWNWGKARYTAFDPLGSPVFDGSDFSMSGNGIYDPHNCTDALPSHLNCIPAGSGGGCVQTGPFKNMTVNLGPVAPALRIAGLNASSSKFAYNPRCLRRDVSVWVSSNWTRDIDSSDLIKQNLDIDSFQSVMQGFGTAPGYYGVHSGGHFTIGGDPGGDFYASPGDPAFFLHHAQIDRTWTIWQNQDFTARRNVISGTITLANSPPSRNGTLDDILDMGTTGQSVTMRDAMSTLDGPFCYIYA
;
A
#
# COMPACT_ATOMS: atom_id res chain seq x y z
N MET A 1 -61.68 20.99 30.38
CA MET A 1 -60.68 19.95 30.72
C MET A 1 -60.05 19.47 29.42
N HIS A 2 -58.81 19.84 29.15
CA HIS A 2 -58.02 19.34 28.03
C HIS A 2 -56.71 18.84 28.63
N VAL A 3 -56.49 17.52 28.53
CA VAL A 3 -55.25 16.87 28.97
C VAL A 3 -54.38 16.73 27.72
N PRO A 4 -53.18 17.35 27.68
CA PRO A 4 -52.28 17.14 26.55
C PRO A 4 -51.55 15.81 26.74
N THR A 5 -51.60 14.96 25.72
CA THR A 5 -50.79 13.75 25.61
C THR A 5 -49.34 14.14 25.33
N LEU A 6 -48.47 13.87 26.32
CA LEU A 6 -47.03 14.04 26.20
C LEU A 6 -46.47 12.88 25.36
N ALA A 7 -46.09 13.14 24.12
CA ALA A 7 -45.37 12.17 23.30
C ALA A 7 -43.93 12.02 23.83
N LEU A 8 -43.62 10.86 24.41
CA LEU A 8 -42.29 10.51 24.86
C LEU A 8 -41.42 10.20 23.62
N TYR A 9 -40.56 11.14 23.22
CA TYR A 9 -39.51 10.86 22.24
C TYR A 9 -38.43 10.00 22.91
N LEU A 10 -38.45 8.70 22.65
CA LEU A 10 -37.33 7.81 22.94
C LEU A 10 -36.19 8.15 21.96
N ALA A 11 -35.25 8.99 22.40
CA ALA A 11 -33.98 9.14 21.72
C ALA A 11 -33.21 7.81 21.85
N THR A 12 -33.13 7.05 20.77
CA THR A 12 -32.19 5.94 20.66
C THR A 12 -30.78 6.53 20.62
N ILE A 13 -30.11 6.56 21.78
CA ILE A 13 -28.67 6.79 21.85
C ILE A 13 -28.03 5.54 21.26
N THR A 14 -27.77 5.55 19.95
CA THR A 14 -26.83 4.61 19.34
C THR A 14 -25.44 5.00 19.81
N THR A 15 -24.98 4.39 20.89
CA THR A 15 -23.55 4.42 21.23
C THR A 15 -22.84 3.72 20.08
N ALA A 16 -22.23 4.48 19.16
CA ALA A 16 -21.30 3.94 18.19
C ALA A 16 -20.24 3.17 18.99
N LEU A 17 -20.23 1.84 18.87
CA LEU A 17 -19.23 1.01 19.53
C LEU A 17 -17.86 1.46 19.00
N ALA A 18 -16.96 1.82 19.91
CA ALA A 18 -15.60 2.18 19.55
C ALA A 18 -14.96 1.04 18.74
N TRP A 19 -14.32 1.38 17.63
CA TRP A 19 -13.57 0.41 16.84
C TRP A 19 -12.46 -0.21 17.72
N THR A 20 -12.32 -1.54 17.67
CA THR A 20 -11.26 -2.27 18.36
C THR A 20 -10.44 -3.05 17.33
N PRO A 21 -9.09 -2.97 17.36
CA PRO A 21 -8.27 -3.75 16.44
C PRO A 21 -8.47 -5.25 16.68
N ALA A 22 -8.46 -6.04 15.60
CA ALA A 22 -8.36 -7.49 15.69
C ALA A 22 -6.93 -7.91 16.13
N PRO A 23 -6.78 -9.06 16.81
CA PRO A 23 -5.47 -9.57 17.18
C PRO A 23 -4.65 -9.93 15.93
N THR A 24 -3.35 -9.62 15.97
CA THR A 24 -2.37 -9.95 14.92
C THR A 24 -1.29 -10.90 15.43
N ASN A 25 -1.67 -11.76 16.38
CA ASN A 25 -0.74 -12.58 17.14
C ASN A 25 0.16 -13.46 16.25
N GLU A 26 -0.35 -13.97 15.13
CA GLU A 26 0.43 -14.86 14.27
C GLU A 26 1.58 -14.09 13.62
N THR A 27 1.29 -12.93 13.00
CA THR A 27 2.32 -12.13 12.35
C THR A 27 3.23 -11.42 13.36
N ASP A 28 2.70 -11.03 14.53
CA ASP A 28 3.49 -10.37 15.58
C ASP A 28 4.50 -11.33 16.21
N LEU A 29 4.15 -12.61 16.41
CA LEU A 29 5.10 -13.64 16.86
C LEU A 29 6.23 -13.86 15.84
N LEU A 30 5.88 -13.97 14.54
CA LEU A 30 6.86 -14.11 13.46
C LEU A 30 7.78 -12.88 13.37
N ALA A 31 7.23 -11.67 13.51
CA ALA A 31 8.00 -10.43 13.50
C ALA A 31 8.99 -10.37 14.67
N ALA A 32 8.54 -10.67 15.89
CA ALA A 32 9.37 -10.69 17.08
C ALA A 32 10.48 -11.75 16.98
N GLU A 33 10.16 -12.97 16.53
CA GLU A 33 11.13 -14.03 16.33
C GLU A 33 12.20 -13.63 15.28
N GLY A 34 11.76 -13.13 14.14
CA GLY A 34 12.65 -12.71 13.06
C GLY A 34 13.58 -11.57 13.49
N LEU A 35 13.04 -10.54 14.15
CA LEU A 35 13.85 -9.42 14.64
C LEU A 35 14.88 -9.89 15.68
N ARG A 36 14.50 -10.82 16.57
CA ARG A 36 15.44 -11.43 17.53
C ARG A 36 16.58 -12.17 16.83
N LYS A 37 16.29 -12.96 15.78
CA LYS A 37 17.32 -13.66 14.97
C LYS A 37 18.28 -12.67 14.33
N VAL A 38 17.76 -11.61 13.70
CA VAL A 38 18.60 -10.55 13.09
C VAL A 38 19.44 -9.85 14.14
N ALA A 39 18.88 -9.50 15.29
CA ALA A 39 19.61 -8.86 16.39
C ALA A 39 20.80 -9.71 16.86
N GLN A 40 20.62 -11.04 16.95
CA GLN A 40 21.71 -11.96 17.28
C GLN A 40 22.81 -11.95 16.20
N LEU A 41 22.45 -11.94 14.92
CA LEU A 41 23.43 -11.89 13.82
C LEU A 41 24.30 -10.62 13.88
N TYR A 42 23.70 -9.46 14.17
CA TYR A 42 24.44 -8.22 14.37
C TYR A 42 25.30 -8.25 15.64
N ALA A 43 24.76 -8.75 16.76
CA ALA A 43 25.48 -8.79 18.04
C ALA A 43 26.72 -9.70 17.99
N PHE A 44 26.68 -10.79 17.23
CA PHE A 44 27.81 -11.72 17.08
C PHE A 44 28.74 -11.38 15.90
N GLY A 45 28.50 -10.27 15.18
CA GLY A 45 29.35 -9.84 14.07
C GLY A 45 29.24 -10.71 12.80
N ASN A 46 28.20 -11.54 12.71
CA ASN A 46 27.97 -12.41 11.55
C ASN A 46 27.49 -11.62 10.32
N ILE A 47 26.99 -10.40 10.52
CA ILE A 47 26.58 -9.47 9.47
C ILE A 47 27.06 -8.08 9.87
N THR A 48 27.59 -7.33 8.91
CA THR A 48 28.04 -5.96 9.11
C THR A 48 27.29 -5.03 8.16
N SER A 49 26.81 -3.89 8.67
CA SER A 49 26.19 -2.82 7.87
C SER A 49 27.27 -2.04 7.12
N GLN A 50 27.94 -2.67 6.16
CA GLN A 50 29.27 -2.21 5.75
C GLN A 50 29.29 -1.20 4.60
N LYS A 51 28.19 -0.97 3.87
CA LYS A 51 28.29 -0.22 2.61
C LYS A 51 27.85 1.25 2.68
N TYR A 52 26.88 1.61 3.54
CA TYR A 52 26.35 2.97 3.59
C TYR A 52 25.95 3.42 5.03
N GLY A 53 26.91 4.01 5.76
CA GLY A 53 26.67 4.67 7.05
C GLY A 53 26.46 3.76 8.26
N ASN A 54 26.39 4.38 9.46
CA ASN A 54 26.29 3.74 10.77
C ASN A 54 24.86 3.18 11.07
N CYS A 55 24.21 2.50 10.12
CA CYS A 55 22.91 1.91 10.42
C CYS A 55 23.06 0.72 11.38
N SER A 56 22.27 0.73 12.46
CA SER A 56 22.20 -0.34 13.45
C SER A 56 20.78 -0.47 13.96
N LEU A 57 20.45 -1.57 14.63
CA LEU A 57 19.14 -1.70 15.29
C LEU A 57 18.88 -0.60 16.33
N ALA A 58 19.93 0.00 16.90
CA ALA A 58 19.81 1.10 17.87
C ALA A 58 19.60 2.47 17.20
N SER A 59 20.07 2.66 15.97
CA SER A 59 19.93 3.91 15.21
C SER A 59 18.80 3.88 14.17
N ALA A 60 18.25 2.69 13.89
CA ALA A 60 17.18 2.51 12.93
C ALA A 60 15.91 3.23 13.38
N THR A 61 15.31 3.97 12.45
CA THR A 61 13.99 4.57 12.65
C THR A 61 12.91 3.49 12.67
N VAL A 62 11.78 3.76 13.30
CA VAL A 62 10.70 2.77 13.46
C VAL A 62 9.51 3.18 12.61
N ARG A 63 9.13 2.35 11.63
CA ARG A 63 7.86 2.45 10.91
C ARG A 63 6.76 1.80 11.77
N LYS A 64 5.75 2.59 12.13
CA LYS A 64 4.67 2.19 13.03
C LYS A 64 3.40 1.84 12.27
N GLU A 65 2.60 0.96 12.86
CA GLU A 65 1.27 0.64 12.36
C GLU A 65 0.33 1.86 12.49
N TRP A 66 -0.50 2.12 11.48
CA TRP A 66 -1.38 3.31 11.44
C TRP A 66 -2.22 3.49 12.70
N THR A 67 -2.80 2.41 13.23
CA THR A 67 -3.66 2.49 14.41
C THR A 67 -2.91 2.66 15.73
N SER A 68 -1.59 2.45 15.75
CA SER A 68 -0.74 2.76 16.91
C SER A 68 -0.24 4.21 16.93
N LEU A 69 -0.39 4.96 15.82
CA LEU A 69 -0.15 6.39 15.81
C LEU A 69 -1.22 7.15 16.59
N GLU A 70 -0.81 8.21 17.27
CA GLU A 70 -1.71 9.22 17.83
C GLU A 70 -2.43 9.98 16.71
N PRO A 71 -3.65 10.52 16.96
CA PRO A 71 -4.37 11.31 15.96
C PRO A 71 -3.54 12.44 15.35
N GLN A 72 -2.73 13.15 16.16
CA GLN A 72 -1.86 14.21 15.67
C GLN A 72 -0.73 13.69 14.77
N GLU A 73 -0.17 12.51 15.04
CA GLU A 73 0.83 11.88 14.16
C GLU A 73 0.19 11.52 12.81
N ARG A 74 -1.04 10.96 12.81
CA ARG A 74 -1.79 10.67 11.59
C ARG A 74 -2.08 11.92 10.78
N LYS A 75 -2.50 12.99 11.45
CA LYS A 75 -2.73 14.30 10.82
C LYS A 75 -1.45 14.90 10.23
N ALA A 76 -0.33 14.82 10.95
CA ALA A 76 0.94 15.31 10.44
C ALA A 76 1.37 14.57 9.15
N TYR A 77 1.10 13.27 9.07
CA TYR A 77 1.32 12.50 7.84
C TYR A 77 0.40 12.96 6.70
N THR A 78 -0.92 13.06 6.93
CA THR A 78 -1.87 13.47 5.87
C THR A 78 -1.65 14.91 5.40
N ASP A 79 -1.28 15.82 6.31
CA ASP A 79 -0.90 17.20 5.97
C ASP A 79 0.36 17.23 5.08
N ALA A 80 1.34 16.34 5.32
CA ALA A 80 2.52 16.23 4.47
C ALA A 80 2.17 15.70 3.06
N VAL A 81 1.23 14.74 2.96
CA VAL A 81 0.75 14.25 1.65
C VAL A 81 0.05 15.38 0.88
N LEU A 82 -0.83 16.14 1.54
CA LEU A 82 -1.50 17.30 0.94
C LEU A 82 -0.48 18.38 0.53
N CYS A 83 0.57 18.60 1.32
CA CYS A 83 1.68 19.45 0.94
C CYS A 83 2.36 18.98 -0.35
N LEU A 84 2.60 17.67 -0.52
CA LEU A 84 3.21 17.13 -1.73
C LEU A 84 2.29 17.34 -2.95
N GLN A 85 0.98 17.24 -2.78
CA GLN A 85 -0.02 17.58 -3.81
C GLN A 85 -0.08 19.07 -4.13
N SER A 86 0.42 19.95 -3.27
CA SER A 86 0.47 21.41 -3.51
C SER A 86 1.72 21.86 -4.28
N LYS A 87 2.79 21.05 -4.29
CA LYS A 87 4.05 21.39 -4.95
C LYS A 87 3.99 21.06 -6.44
N PRO A 88 4.63 21.86 -7.31
CA PRO A 88 4.61 21.62 -8.76
C PRO A 88 5.33 20.33 -9.13
N SER A 89 4.80 19.62 -10.13
CA SER A 89 5.47 18.47 -10.75
C SER A 89 6.87 18.84 -11.24
N ARG A 90 7.80 17.87 -11.17
CA ARG A 90 9.16 17.94 -11.73
C ARG A 90 9.29 17.28 -13.10
N LEU A 91 8.23 16.65 -13.60
CA LEU A 91 8.22 15.99 -14.90
C LEU A 91 8.08 17.03 -16.02
N ASP A 92 8.63 16.71 -17.19
CA ASP A 92 8.43 17.52 -18.38
C ASP A 92 6.94 17.48 -18.79
N PRO A 93 6.22 18.61 -18.79
CA PRO A 93 4.81 18.66 -19.16
C PRO A 93 4.55 18.31 -20.63
N ALA A 94 5.58 18.32 -21.49
CA ALA A 94 5.47 17.81 -22.86
C ALA A 94 5.42 16.28 -22.91
N ILE A 95 6.01 15.60 -21.92
CA ILE A 95 6.07 14.13 -21.83
C ILE A 95 4.91 13.60 -20.97
N VAL A 96 4.66 14.24 -19.82
CA VAL A 96 3.63 13.81 -18.85
C VAL A 96 2.67 14.98 -18.58
N PRO A 97 1.83 15.37 -19.56
CA PRO A 97 0.97 16.55 -19.45
C PRO A 97 -0.05 16.46 -18.32
N GLY A 98 -0.41 15.26 -17.88
CA GLY A 98 -1.31 15.01 -16.77
C GLY A 98 -0.70 15.23 -15.38
N ALA A 99 0.63 15.20 -15.23
CA ALA A 99 1.26 15.46 -13.95
C ALA A 99 1.19 16.96 -13.63
N LYS A 100 0.53 17.32 -12.53
CA LYS A 100 0.37 18.72 -12.09
C LYS A 100 1.14 19.00 -10.81
N ASN A 101 1.29 18.01 -9.96
CA ASN A 101 1.96 18.16 -8.68
C ASN A 101 3.03 17.08 -8.42
N ARG A 102 3.81 17.25 -7.35
CA ARG A 102 4.87 16.30 -6.95
C ARG A 102 4.34 14.91 -6.64
N TYR A 103 3.11 14.80 -6.13
CA TYR A 103 2.47 13.51 -5.89
C TYR A 103 2.21 12.77 -7.21
N ASP A 104 1.76 13.48 -8.25
CA ASP A 104 1.55 12.91 -9.59
C ASP A 104 2.84 12.34 -10.19
N ASP A 105 4.02 12.82 -9.79
CA ASP A 105 5.29 12.29 -10.30
C ASP A 105 5.51 10.83 -9.83
N PHE A 106 5.08 10.51 -8.61
CA PHE A 106 5.08 9.12 -8.10
C PHE A 106 4.08 8.26 -8.86
N VAL A 107 2.87 8.78 -9.10
CA VAL A 107 1.83 8.09 -9.87
C VAL A 107 2.31 7.82 -11.31
N ALA A 108 2.90 8.82 -11.97
CA ALA A 108 3.41 8.71 -13.34
C ALA A 108 4.55 7.70 -13.44
N LEU A 109 5.48 7.68 -12.49
CA LEU A 109 6.57 6.70 -12.46
C LEU A 109 6.02 5.27 -12.40
N HIS A 110 5.09 5.02 -11.49
CA HIS A 110 4.47 3.71 -11.32
C HIS A 110 3.70 3.29 -12.58
N ILE A 111 2.88 4.18 -13.16
CA ILE A 111 2.20 3.96 -14.45
C ILE A 111 3.22 3.60 -15.54
N ASN A 112 4.37 4.27 -15.58
CA ASN A 112 5.36 4.04 -16.61
C ASN A 112 6.02 2.68 -16.50
N GLN A 113 6.30 2.22 -15.28
CA GLN A 113 7.09 1.03 -15.01
C GLN A 113 6.26 -0.20 -14.60
N THR A 114 4.93 -0.10 -14.55
CA THR A 114 4.02 -1.17 -14.07
C THR A 114 4.36 -2.56 -14.64
N LEU A 115 4.67 -2.65 -15.94
CA LEU A 115 4.97 -3.92 -16.63
C LEU A 115 6.39 -4.47 -16.40
N SER A 116 7.24 -3.76 -15.66
CA SER A 116 8.59 -4.18 -15.29
C SER A 116 8.82 -4.24 -13.77
N ILE A 117 7.76 -4.02 -12.97
CA ILE A 117 7.85 -3.94 -11.50
C ILE A 117 6.82 -4.84 -10.79
N HIS A 118 5.96 -5.55 -11.53
CA HIS A 118 4.99 -6.50 -10.97
C HIS A 118 5.16 -7.87 -11.64
N VAL A 119 5.10 -8.93 -10.84
CA VAL A 119 5.40 -10.30 -11.29
C VAL A 119 6.77 -10.35 -11.99
N THR A 120 7.74 -9.70 -11.36
CA THR A 120 9.13 -9.54 -11.83
C THR A 120 10.10 -9.76 -10.68
N ALA A 121 11.38 -9.88 -10.99
CA ALA A 121 12.44 -9.98 -9.99
C ALA A 121 12.60 -8.73 -9.11
N SER A 122 12.20 -7.57 -9.61
CA SER A 122 12.35 -6.28 -8.91
C SER A 122 11.16 -5.92 -8.02
N PHE A 123 10.05 -6.67 -8.06
CA PHE A 123 8.79 -6.27 -7.43
C PHE A 123 8.95 -5.80 -5.98
N LEU A 124 9.54 -6.63 -5.12
CA LEU A 124 9.66 -6.31 -3.69
C LEU A 124 10.66 -5.16 -3.42
N SER A 125 11.82 -5.19 -4.09
CA SER A 125 12.89 -4.20 -3.86
C SER A 125 12.55 -2.83 -4.47
N TRP A 126 11.89 -2.80 -5.63
CA TRP A 126 11.39 -1.59 -6.27
C TRP A 126 10.36 -0.89 -5.39
N HIS A 127 9.36 -1.63 -4.88
CA HIS A 127 8.31 -1.04 -4.04
C HIS A 127 8.83 -0.59 -2.66
N ARG A 128 9.83 -1.28 -2.10
CA ARG A 128 10.57 -0.81 -0.92
C ARG A 128 11.21 0.55 -1.17
N LEU A 129 11.98 0.68 -2.26
CA LEU A 129 12.66 1.93 -2.61
C LEU A 129 11.67 3.04 -2.96
N PHE A 130 10.61 2.73 -3.70
CA PHE A 130 9.55 3.67 -4.06
C PHE A 130 8.86 4.26 -2.82
N THR A 131 8.50 3.40 -1.87
CA THR A 131 7.89 3.80 -0.59
C THR A 131 8.86 4.63 0.27
N TRP A 132 10.15 4.27 0.28
CA TRP A 132 11.18 5.04 0.98
C TRP A 132 11.43 6.41 0.34
N ASN A 133 11.49 6.51 -0.99
CA ASN A 133 11.63 7.80 -1.68
C ASN A 133 10.40 8.69 -1.44
N TYR A 134 9.21 8.10 -1.36
CA TYR A 134 8.00 8.83 -0.97
C TYR A 134 8.10 9.38 0.47
N GLU A 135 8.52 8.55 1.42
CA GLU A 135 8.81 8.99 2.80
C GLU A 135 9.79 10.16 2.83
N LYS A 136 10.88 10.09 2.06
CA LYS A 136 11.86 11.18 1.97
C LYS A 136 11.28 12.43 1.33
N ALA A 137 10.46 12.32 0.30
CA ALA A 137 9.78 13.48 -0.26
C ALA A 137 8.87 14.17 0.78
N LEU A 138 8.15 13.40 1.61
CA LEU A 138 7.36 13.96 2.71
C LEU A 138 8.24 14.67 3.75
N GLN A 139 9.38 14.07 4.12
CA GLN A 139 10.30 14.62 5.11
C GLN A 139 11.02 15.87 4.59
N ASP A 140 11.69 15.75 3.44
CA ASP A 140 12.61 16.75 2.92
C ASP A 140 11.89 17.91 2.22
N GLU A 141 10.77 17.65 1.55
CA GLU A 141 10.04 18.69 0.82
C GLU A 141 8.90 19.29 1.66
N CYS A 142 8.30 18.51 2.55
CA CYS A 142 7.10 18.90 3.31
C CYS A 142 7.29 18.94 4.84
N GLY A 143 8.51 18.71 5.33
CA GLY A 143 8.85 18.87 6.75
C GLY A 143 8.21 17.82 7.66
N TYR A 144 7.74 16.70 7.13
CA TYR A 144 7.22 15.59 7.92
C TYR A 144 8.33 15.06 8.85
N GLN A 145 8.05 14.94 10.14
CA GLN A 145 9.03 14.48 11.14
C GLN A 145 8.87 13.01 11.52
N GLY A 146 7.77 12.37 11.09
CA GLY A 146 7.52 10.97 11.34
C GLY A 146 8.16 10.05 10.31
N THR A 147 7.90 8.76 10.45
CA THR A 147 8.25 7.72 9.48
C THR A 147 7.03 7.29 8.68
N GLN A 148 7.24 6.56 7.58
CA GLN A 148 6.16 5.98 6.78
C GLN A 148 5.36 4.98 7.63
N PRO A 149 4.06 5.25 7.90
CA PRO A 149 3.23 4.28 8.59
C PRO A 149 2.79 3.17 7.63
N TYR A 150 2.41 2.04 8.21
CA TYR A 150 1.87 0.90 7.46
C TYR A 150 0.45 0.56 7.90
N TRP A 151 -0.33 0.02 6.97
CA TRP A 151 -1.68 -0.50 7.24
C TRP A 151 -1.61 -2.01 7.48
N ASN A 152 -1.67 -2.44 8.74
CA ASN A 152 -1.79 -3.85 9.05
C ASN A 152 -3.22 -4.32 8.74
N TRP A 153 -3.39 -4.98 7.60
CA TRP A 153 -4.71 -5.45 7.14
C TRP A 153 -5.43 -6.32 8.17
N GLY A 154 -4.67 -7.17 8.87
CA GLY A 154 -5.19 -8.10 9.87
C GLY A 154 -5.84 -7.41 11.07
N LYS A 155 -5.55 -6.13 11.33
CA LYS A 155 -6.14 -5.36 12.45
C LYS A 155 -7.56 -4.84 12.19
N ALA A 156 -8.03 -4.78 10.94
CA ALA A 156 -9.42 -4.38 10.68
C ALA A 156 -10.38 -5.36 11.40
N ARG A 157 -11.18 -4.82 12.33
CA ARG A 157 -11.85 -5.52 13.44
C ARG A 157 -12.58 -6.82 13.04
N TYR A 158 -12.41 -7.84 13.88
CA TYR A 158 -12.93 -9.23 13.86
C TYR A 158 -12.49 -10.19 12.73
N THR A 159 -11.46 -9.84 11.98
CA THR A 159 -10.85 -10.51 10.80
C THR A 159 -11.25 -9.89 9.48
N ALA A 160 -10.71 -8.70 9.24
CA ALA A 160 -10.86 -8.00 7.98
C ALA A 160 -12.33 -7.84 7.55
N PHE A 161 -13.25 -7.78 8.52
CA PHE A 161 -14.69 -7.69 8.30
C PHE A 161 -15.23 -6.26 8.43
N ASP A 162 -14.42 -5.33 8.92
CA ASP A 162 -14.79 -3.92 9.02
C ASP A 162 -13.61 -2.99 8.64
N PRO A 163 -13.15 -3.04 7.38
CA PRO A 163 -12.23 -2.02 6.86
C PRO A 163 -12.84 -0.61 6.89
N LEU A 164 -14.16 -0.49 6.73
CA LEU A 164 -14.88 0.80 6.71
C LEU A 164 -14.83 1.55 8.04
N GLY A 165 -14.97 0.84 9.17
CA GLY A 165 -14.84 1.41 10.50
C GLY A 165 -13.39 1.58 10.97
N SER A 166 -12.40 1.13 10.19
CA SER A 166 -10.99 1.21 10.59
C SER A 166 -10.48 2.65 10.58
N PRO A 167 -9.52 3.01 11.45
CA PRO A 167 -8.95 4.36 11.43
C PRO A 167 -8.25 4.76 10.13
N VAL A 168 -8.03 3.82 9.21
CA VAL A 168 -7.55 4.11 7.85
C VAL A 168 -8.68 4.68 6.99
N PHE A 169 -9.92 4.17 7.11
CA PHE A 169 -11.05 4.48 6.22
C PHE A 169 -12.32 5.00 6.92
N ASP A 170 -12.24 5.37 8.20
CA ASP A 170 -13.39 5.86 8.97
C ASP A 170 -13.91 7.25 8.53
N GLY A 171 -13.19 7.92 7.63
CA GLY A 171 -13.56 9.24 7.09
C GLY A 171 -13.37 10.40 8.06
N SER A 172 -12.76 10.18 9.22
CA SER A 172 -12.35 11.23 10.14
C SER A 172 -11.22 12.09 9.57
N ASP A 173 -10.93 13.23 10.21
CA ASP A 173 -9.80 14.10 9.89
C ASP A 173 -8.42 13.43 10.12
N PHE A 174 -8.41 12.23 10.73
CA PHE A 174 -7.20 11.46 11.04
C PHE A 174 -7.10 10.17 10.24
N SER A 175 -7.86 10.05 9.15
CA SER A 175 -7.90 8.88 8.27
C SER A 175 -7.19 9.14 6.94
N MET A 176 -7.09 8.11 6.09
CA MET A 176 -6.79 8.27 4.67
C MET A 176 -8.03 8.71 3.87
N SER A 177 -8.95 9.48 4.48
CA SER A 177 -10.33 9.68 4.03
C SER A 177 -11.20 8.42 4.07
N GLY A 178 -12.51 8.60 3.86
CA GLY A 178 -13.49 7.52 3.99
C GLY A 178 -13.72 6.70 2.73
N ASN A 179 -14.85 5.99 2.73
CA ASN A 179 -15.40 5.37 1.52
C ASN A 179 -15.91 6.44 0.53
N GLY A 180 -16.14 6.02 -0.73
CA GLY A 180 -16.90 6.81 -1.69
C GLY A 180 -18.37 6.91 -1.29
N ILE A 181 -19.06 7.94 -1.77
CA ILE A 181 -20.53 7.91 -1.80
C ILE A 181 -21.01 6.70 -2.61
N TYR A 182 -22.17 6.19 -2.27
CA TYR A 182 -22.77 5.10 -3.04
C TYR A 182 -23.04 5.53 -4.49
N ASP A 183 -22.51 4.79 -5.45
CA ASP A 183 -22.76 4.95 -6.88
C ASP A 183 -23.13 3.56 -7.44
N PRO A 184 -24.35 3.33 -7.94
CA PRO A 184 -24.78 2.00 -8.37
C PRO A 184 -23.88 1.41 -9.46
N HIS A 185 -23.31 0.23 -9.20
CA HIS A 185 -22.44 -0.47 -10.13
C HIS A 185 -22.55 -2.00 -9.98
N ASN A 186 -22.13 -2.71 -11.03
CA ASN A 186 -21.96 -4.15 -10.98
C ASN A 186 -20.66 -4.51 -10.25
N CYS A 187 -20.35 -5.79 -10.15
CA CYS A 187 -19.08 -6.19 -9.55
C CYS A 187 -17.86 -5.59 -10.26
N THR A 188 -16.80 -5.43 -9.49
CA THR A 188 -15.51 -4.94 -9.95
C THR A 188 -14.66 -6.12 -10.40
N ASP A 189 -14.23 -6.11 -11.67
CA ASP A 189 -13.35 -7.13 -12.23
C ASP A 189 -11.89 -6.79 -11.94
N ALA A 190 -11.32 -7.49 -10.97
CA ALA A 190 -10.02 -7.14 -10.42
C ALA A 190 -8.82 -7.78 -11.15
N LEU A 191 -9.02 -8.90 -11.85
CA LEU A 191 -7.99 -9.54 -12.68
C LEU A 191 -8.59 -9.97 -14.03
N PRO A 192 -7.80 -10.04 -15.12
CA PRO A 192 -8.24 -10.51 -16.43
C PRO A 192 -8.40 -12.04 -16.50
N SER A 193 -8.93 -12.67 -15.45
CA SER A 193 -9.13 -14.12 -15.31
C SER A 193 -10.59 -14.55 -15.50
N HIS A 194 -11.53 -13.60 -15.64
CA HIS A 194 -12.98 -13.82 -15.67
C HIS A 194 -13.57 -14.55 -14.45
N LEU A 195 -12.80 -14.72 -13.37
CA LEU A 195 -13.17 -15.47 -12.16
C LEU A 195 -13.23 -14.55 -10.91
N ASN A 196 -13.24 -13.23 -11.13
CA ASN A 196 -12.86 -12.21 -10.15
C ASN A 196 -13.90 -11.08 -10.00
N CYS A 197 -15.17 -11.45 -9.86
CA CYS A 197 -16.29 -10.52 -9.66
C CYS A 197 -16.36 -10.10 -8.18
N ILE A 198 -15.65 -9.02 -7.80
CA ILE A 198 -15.73 -8.46 -6.44
C ILE A 198 -17.13 -7.83 -6.27
N PRO A 199 -17.95 -8.28 -5.31
CA PRO A 199 -19.26 -7.71 -5.08
C PRO A 199 -19.19 -6.20 -4.87
N ALA A 200 -20.10 -5.46 -5.50
CA ALA A 200 -20.22 -4.01 -5.30
C ALA A 200 -20.41 -3.71 -3.81
N GLY A 201 -19.58 -2.83 -3.27
CA GLY A 201 -19.64 -2.38 -1.90
C GLY A 201 -20.66 -1.26 -1.70
N SER A 202 -20.51 -0.54 -0.59
CA SER A 202 -21.35 0.60 -0.23
C SER A 202 -20.86 1.94 -0.79
N GLY A 203 -19.80 1.93 -1.62
CA GLY A 203 -19.21 3.11 -2.24
C GLY A 203 -19.35 3.11 -3.76
N GLY A 204 -18.22 3.32 -4.46
CA GLY A 204 -18.10 3.44 -5.91
C GLY A 204 -17.99 4.88 -6.41
N GLY A 205 -18.58 5.83 -5.68
CA GLY A 205 -18.53 7.25 -5.98
C GLY A 205 -17.33 7.99 -5.39
N CYS A 206 -17.36 9.32 -5.48
CA CYS A 206 -16.33 10.19 -4.92
C CYS A 206 -16.29 10.09 -3.38
N VAL A 207 -15.08 10.11 -2.84
CA VAL A 207 -14.82 10.32 -1.41
C VAL A 207 -15.26 11.74 -1.01
N GLN A 208 -16.05 11.88 0.06
CA GLN A 208 -16.57 13.18 0.53
C GLN A 208 -16.14 13.58 1.94
N THR A 209 -15.44 12.72 2.66
CA THR A 209 -15.01 12.93 4.06
C THR A 209 -13.51 12.74 4.24
N GLY A 210 -12.98 13.26 5.35
CA GLY A 210 -11.55 13.21 5.69
C GLY A 210 -10.63 14.12 4.85
N PRO A 211 -9.31 14.00 5.04
CA PRO A 211 -8.32 14.96 4.52
C PRO A 211 -8.27 15.07 2.98
N PHE A 212 -8.55 13.98 2.27
CA PHE A 212 -8.40 13.88 0.82
C PHE A 212 -9.71 14.06 0.03
N LYS A 213 -10.80 14.51 0.67
CA LYS A 213 -12.10 14.73 -0.01
C LYS A 213 -12.04 15.70 -1.19
N ASN A 214 -11.08 16.63 -1.17
CA ASN A 214 -10.85 17.61 -2.24
C ASN A 214 -9.64 17.26 -3.12
N MET A 215 -9.04 16.09 -2.94
CA MET A 215 -7.93 15.62 -3.77
C MET A 215 -8.41 15.46 -5.21
N THR A 216 -7.60 15.94 -6.15
CA THR A 216 -7.80 15.70 -7.59
C THR A 216 -6.87 14.59 -8.06
N VAL A 217 -7.45 13.52 -8.61
CA VAL A 217 -6.73 12.46 -9.31
C VAL A 217 -6.51 12.92 -10.75
N ASN A 218 -5.28 13.25 -11.13
CA ASN A 218 -4.96 13.88 -12.42
C ASN A 218 -4.60 12.89 -13.54
N LEU A 219 -4.07 11.73 -13.17
CA LEU A 219 -3.55 10.71 -14.10
C LEU A 219 -4.48 9.48 -14.15
N GLY A 220 -4.32 8.67 -15.20
CA GLY A 220 -5.17 7.50 -15.44
C GLY A 220 -6.65 7.85 -15.71
N PRO A 221 -7.57 6.90 -15.54
CA PRO A 221 -7.27 5.49 -15.29
C PRO A 221 -6.64 4.88 -16.56
N VAL A 222 -5.75 3.91 -16.40
CA VAL A 222 -5.12 3.19 -17.53
C VAL A 222 -5.85 1.87 -17.76
N ALA A 223 -6.12 1.15 -16.68
CA ALA A 223 -6.89 -0.09 -16.68
C ALA A 223 -7.85 -0.07 -15.49
N PRO A 224 -8.93 0.75 -15.55
CA PRO A 224 -9.85 0.87 -14.43
C PRO A 224 -10.47 -0.50 -14.13
N ALA A 225 -10.57 -0.88 -12.86
CA ALA A 225 -11.34 -2.06 -12.45
C ALA A 225 -12.81 -1.70 -12.17
N LEU A 226 -13.08 -0.54 -11.55
CA LEU A 226 -14.43 -0.06 -11.28
C LEU A 226 -15.17 0.24 -12.61
N ARG A 227 -16.39 -0.28 -12.74
CA ARG A 227 -17.24 -0.13 -13.93
C ARG A 227 -18.45 0.75 -13.61
N ILE A 228 -18.29 2.05 -13.82
CA ILE A 228 -19.33 3.06 -13.63
C ILE A 228 -19.44 3.95 -14.87
N ALA A 229 -20.59 4.59 -15.05
CA ALA A 229 -20.81 5.50 -16.17
C ALA A 229 -19.79 6.66 -16.13
N GLY A 230 -19.11 6.89 -17.26
CA GLY A 230 -18.16 8.00 -17.43
C GLY A 230 -16.73 7.72 -16.95
N LEU A 231 -16.46 6.59 -16.29
CA LEU A 231 -15.09 6.18 -15.94
C LEU A 231 -14.54 5.23 -17.01
N ASN A 232 -13.83 5.79 -17.98
CA ASN A 232 -13.19 5.03 -19.06
C ASN A 232 -11.67 5.17 -18.97
N ALA A 233 -10.96 4.18 -19.53
CA ALA A 233 -9.52 4.29 -19.73
C ALA A 233 -9.19 5.57 -20.49
N SER A 234 -8.18 6.29 -20.00
CA SER A 234 -7.69 7.51 -20.61
C SER A 234 -7.14 7.24 -22.00
N SER A 235 -7.27 8.22 -22.90
CA SER A 235 -6.76 8.14 -24.28
C SER A 235 -5.24 7.97 -24.35
N SER A 236 -4.52 8.38 -23.31
CA SER A 236 -3.10 8.14 -23.10
C SER A 236 -2.84 7.98 -21.61
N LYS A 237 -1.88 7.10 -21.26
CA LYS A 237 -1.51 6.81 -19.87
C LYS A 237 -1.04 8.05 -19.09
N PHE A 238 -0.61 9.12 -19.78
CA PHE A 238 -0.15 10.37 -19.18
C PHE A 238 -1.01 11.60 -19.53
N ALA A 239 -2.18 11.41 -20.17
CA ALA A 239 -3.08 12.52 -20.43
C ALA A 239 -3.62 13.13 -19.13
N TYR A 240 -3.89 14.43 -19.15
CA TYR A 240 -4.54 15.13 -18.05
C TYR A 240 -6.02 14.76 -17.99
N ASN A 241 -6.43 14.10 -16.90
CA ASN A 241 -7.78 13.61 -16.69
C ASN A 241 -8.23 13.85 -15.23
N PRO A 242 -8.44 15.12 -14.83
CA PRO A 242 -8.74 15.47 -13.45
C PRO A 242 -10.12 14.98 -13.03
N ARG A 243 -10.18 14.29 -11.90
CA ARG A 243 -11.41 13.78 -11.28
C ARG A 243 -11.25 13.60 -9.77
N CYS A 244 -12.34 13.33 -9.07
CA CYS A 244 -12.30 13.04 -7.64
C CYS A 244 -11.64 11.69 -7.36
N LEU A 245 -11.07 11.52 -6.17
CA LEU A 245 -10.76 10.21 -5.60
C LEU A 245 -12.06 9.43 -5.37
N ARG A 246 -12.15 8.19 -5.87
CA ARG A 246 -13.28 7.29 -5.64
C ARG A 246 -12.84 6.05 -4.89
N ARG A 247 -13.69 5.55 -3.98
CA ARG A 247 -13.44 4.29 -3.28
C ARG A 247 -14.68 3.43 -3.23
N ASP A 248 -14.45 2.13 -3.22
CA ASP A 248 -15.46 1.13 -2.89
C ASP A 248 -14.83 0.12 -1.92
N VAL A 249 -14.68 0.53 -0.67
CA VAL A 249 -13.92 -0.23 0.32
C VAL A 249 -14.60 -1.57 0.58
N SER A 250 -13.93 -2.66 0.18
CA SER A 250 -14.53 -3.98 0.09
C SER A 250 -14.22 -4.85 1.30
N VAL A 251 -15.25 -5.04 2.14
CA VAL A 251 -15.26 -6.04 3.23
C VAL A 251 -15.05 -7.46 2.69
N TRP A 252 -15.59 -7.74 1.50
CA TRP A 252 -15.50 -9.06 0.88
C TRP A 252 -14.07 -9.41 0.52
N VAL A 253 -13.30 -8.47 -0.04
CA VAL A 253 -11.89 -8.71 -0.36
C VAL A 253 -11.08 -8.87 0.91
N SER A 254 -11.24 -7.96 1.86
CA SER A 254 -10.42 -7.95 3.06
C SER A 254 -10.60 -9.24 3.87
N SER A 255 -11.85 -9.71 4.02
CA SER A 255 -12.18 -10.94 4.76
C SER A 255 -11.70 -12.24 4.12
N ASN A 256 -11.29 -12.23 2.85
CA ASN A 256 -10.83 -13.43 2.14
C ASN A 256 -9.31 -13.50 1.97
N TRP A 257 -8.60 -12.37 1.87
CA TRP A 257 -7.17 -12.35 1.51
C TRP A 257 -6.28 -11.47 2.37
N THR A 258 -6.81 -10.72 3.33
CA THR A 258 -6.00 -9.77 4.11
C THR A 258 -6.20 -9.91 5.61
N ARG A 259 -6.49 -11.12 6.09
CA ARG A 259 -6.52 -11.45 7.52
C ARG A 259 -5.09 -11.70 8.02
N ASP A 260 -4.92 -11.74 9.34
CA ASP A 260 -3.62 -12.07 9.97
C ASP A 260 -3.11 -13.45 9.51
N ILE A 261 -4.00 -14.45 9.42
CA ILE A 261 -3.68 -15.79 8.95
C ILE A 261 -3.19 -15.81 7.49
N ASP A 262 -3.72 -14.94 6.62
CA ASP A 262 -3.30 -14.91 5.22
C ASP A 262 -1.85 -14.41 5.09
N SER A 263 -1.48 -13.42 5.93
CA SER A 263 -0.10 -12.92 6.00
C SER A 263 0.84 -13.91 6.69
N SER A 264 0.39 -14.58 7.75
CA SER A 264 1.22 -15.55 8.47
C SER A 264 1.45 -16.83 7.66
N ASP A 265 0.43 -17.33 6.96
CA ASP A 265 0.55 -18.48 6.06
C ASP A 265 1.44 -18.18 4.87
N LEU A 266 1.33 -16.97 4.29
CA LEU A 266 2.27 -16.51 3.26
C LEU A 266 3.72 -16.63 3.74
N ILE A 267 4.03 -16.16 4.96
CA ILE A 267 5.38 -16.20 5.53
C ILE A 267 5.84 -17.63 5.86
N LYS A 268 4.96 -18.45 6.44
CA LYS A 268 5.28 -19.79 6.95
C LYS A 268 5.40 -20.83 5.84
N GLN A 269 4.56 -20.75 4.80
CA GLN A 269 4.40 -21.81 3.81
C GLN A 269 5.26 -21.61 2.55
N ASN A 270 5.73 -20.40 2.29
CA ASN A 270 6.51 -20.08 1.09
C ASN A 270 7.96 -19.81 1.48
N LEU A 271 8.84 -20.80 1.37
CA LEU A 271 10.19 -20.73 1.94
C LEU A 271 11.24 -20.16 0.99
N ASP A 272 10.96 -20.16 -0.31
CA ASP A 272 11.76 -19.54 -1.36
C ASP A 272 11.12 -18.24 -1.87
N ILE A 273 11.91 -17.39 -2.52
CA ILE A 273 11.45 -16.07 -2.94
C ILE A 273 10.45 -16.11 -4.10
N ASP A 274 10.49 -17.14 -4.94
CA ASP A 274 9.61 -17.26 -6.11
C ASP A 274 8.19 -17.57 -5.67
N SER A 275 8.02 -18.58 -4.81
CA SER A 275 6.72 -18.92 -4.22
C SER A 275 6.19 -17.77 -3.36
N PHE A 276 7.05 -17.15 -2.53
CA PHE A 276 6.66 -16.05 -1.65
C PHE A 276 6.11 -14.85 -2.44
N GLN A 277 6.84 -14.35 -3.44
CA GLN A 277 6.39 -13.19 -4.20
C GLN A 277 5.19 -13.52 -5.10
N SER A 278 5.10 -14.75 -5.62
CA SER A 278 4.00 -15.18 -6.49
C SER A 278 2.69 -15.28 -5.71
N VAL A 279 2.70 -15.97 -4.57
CA VAL A 279 1.53 -16.08 -3.69
C VAL A 279 1.13 -14.72 -3.12
N MET A 280 2.09 -13.87 -2.73
CA MET A 280 1.81 -12.51 -2.29
C MET A 280 1.00 -11.71 -3.32
N GLN A 281 1.33 -11.85 -4.60
CA GLN A 281 0.68 -11.15 -5.72
C GLN A 281 -0.56 -11.84 -6.26
N GLY A 282 -0.85 -13.08 -5.84
CA GLY A 282 -1.89 -13.92 -6.44
C GLY A 282 -1.56 -14.38 -7.86
N PHE A 283 -0.27 -14.47 -8.19
CA PHE A 283 0.22 -14.95 -9.48
C PHE A 283 0.60 -16.43 -9.41
N GLY A 284 0.30 -17.19 -10.47
CA GLY A 284 0.58 -18.63 -10.52
C GLY A 284 -0.24 -19.47 -9.53
N THR A 285 -1.28 -18.88 -8.91
CA THR A 285 -2.16 -19.52 -7.94
C THR A 285 -3.47 -19.99 -8.56
N ALA A 286 -4.31 -20.64 -7.76
CA ALA A 286 -5.67 -21.00 -8.18
C ALA A 286 -6.43 -19.74 -8.68
N PRO A 287 -7.24 -19.86 -9.74
CA PRO A 287 -8.03 -18.74 -10.22
C PRO A 287 -8.92 -18.14 -9.12
N GLY A 288 -9.02 -16.81 -9.08
CA GLY A 288 -9.77 -16.10 -8.03
C GLY A 288 -8.99 -15.85 -6.74
N TYR A 289 -7.75 -16.34 -6.62
CA TYR A 289 -6.88 -16.03 -5.48
C TYR A 289 -6.13 -14.71 -5.71
N TYR A 290 -6.22 -13.78 -4.77
CA TYR A 290 -5.62 -12.44 -4.90
C TYR A 290 -4.26 -12.30 -4.22
N GLY A 291 -4.01 -13.08 -3.16
CA GLY A 291 -2.90 -12.82 -2.25
C GLY A 291 -3.05 -11.48 -1.50
N VAL A 292 -2.15 -11.23 -0.55
CA VAL A 292 -2.24 -10.04 0.31
C VAL A 292 -1.94 -8.72 -0.43
N HIS A 293 -1.19 -8.75 -1.53
CA HIS A 293 -0.92 -7.57 -2.36
C HIS A 293 -2.16 -7.14 -3.12
N SER A 294 -2.70 -8.00 -4.00
CA SER A 294 -3.89 -7.65 -4.77
C SER A 294 -5.09 -7.49 -3.83
N GLY A 295 -5.18 -8.30 -2.77
CA GLY A 295 -6.20 -8.14 -1.72
C GLY A 295 -6.17 -6.78 -1.04
N GLY A 296 -4.99 -6.24 -0.74
CA GLY A 296 -4.86 -4.89 -0.16
C GLY A 296 -5.34 -3.79 -1.10
N HIS A 297 -4.93 -3.81 -2.38
CA HIS A 297 -5.42 -2.86 -3.40
C HIS A 297 -6.93 -2.94 -3.59
N PHE A 298 -7.47 -4.15 -3.75
CA PHE A 298 -8.90 -4.34 -4.01
C PHE A 298 -9.78 -4.24 -2.76
N THR A 299 -9.19 -4.22 -1.56
CA THR A 299 -9.88 -3.76 -0.35
C THR A 299 -10.15 -2.26 -0.41
N ILE A 300 -9.24 -1.46 -1.01
CA ILE A 300 -9.47 -0.02 -1.24
C ILE A 300 -10.47 0.17 -2.39
N GLY A 301 -10.24 -0.55 -3.49
CA GLY A 301 -11.09 -0.54 -4.67
C GLY A 301 -11.19 0.84 -5.33
N GLY A 302 -12.31 1.08 -6.03
CA GLY A 302 -12.60 2.38 -6.62
C GLY A 302 -11.60 2.83 -7.70
N ASP A 303 -11.33 4.14 -7.73
CA ASP A 303 -10.48 4.79 -8.71
C ASP A 303 -9.60 5.88 -8.05
N PRO A 304 -8.26 5.75 -8.09
CA PRO A 304 -7.52 4.75 -8.86
C PRO A 304 -7.10 3.51 -8.04
N GLY A 305 -7.59 3.31 -6.80
CA GLY A 305 -7.16 2.21 -5.93
C GLY A 305 -7.29 0.81 -6.54
N GLY A 306 -8.28 0.59 -7.41
CA GLY A 306 -8.45 -0.65 -8.19
C GLY A 306 -7.76 -0.67 -9.55
N ASP A 307 -7.03 0.37 -9.97
CA ASP A 307 -6.32 0.42 -11.25
C ASP A 307 -4.88 -0.06 -11.09
N PHE A 308 -4.53 -1.15 -11.77
CA PHE A 308 -3.21 -1.80 -11.68
C PHE A 308 -2.02 -0.85 -11.96
N TYR A 309 -2.22 0.16 -12.81
CA TYR A 309 -1.17 1.11 -13.17
C TYR A 309 -1.20 2.36 -12.30
N ALA A 310 -2.41 2.86 -12.00
CA ALA A 310 -2.61 4.15 -11.36
C ALA A 310 -2.88 4.07 -9.85
N SER A 311 -2.83 2.88 -9.23
CA SER A 311 -3.13 2.68 -7.81
C SER A 311 -2.40 3.60 -6.82
N PRO A 312 -1.16 4.09 -7.05
CA PRO A 312 -0.57 5.10 -6.16
C PRO A 312 -1.32 6.43 -6.12
N GLY A 313 -2.24 6.67 -7.05
CA GLY A 313 -3.12 7.83 -7.01
C GLY A 313 -4.10 7.82 -5.84
N ASP A 314 -4.28 6.68 -5.16
CA ASP A 314 -4.91 6.62 -3.84
C ASP A 314 -3.83 6.75 -2.74
N PRO A 315 -3.94 7.71 -1.79
CA PRO A 315 -2.94 7.90 -0.74
C PRO A 315 -2.77 6.71 0.21
N ALA A 316 -3.74 5.79 0.29
CA ALA A 316 -3.61 4.57 1.07
C ALA A 316 -2.63 3.55 0.46
N PHE A 317 -2.22 3.72 -0.81
CA PHE A 317 -1.21 2.89 -1.48
C PHE A 317 0.08 2.77 -0.66
N PHE A 318 0.58 3.88 -0.13
CA PHE A 318 1.87 3.90 0.57
C PHE A 318 1.79 3.23 1.95
N LEU A 319 0.64 3.27 2.62
CA LEU A 319 0.40 2.47 3.83
C LEU A 319 0.31 0.98 3.50
N HIS A 320 -0.35 0.63 2.40
CA HIS A 320 -0.44 -0.76 1.92
C HIS A 320 0.94 -1.32 1.56
N HIS A 321 1.74 -0.58 0.78
CA HIS A 321 3.08 -1.04 0.37
C HIS A 321 4.11 -1.01 1.51
N ALA A 322 3.93 -0.16 2.52
CA ALA A 322 4.71 -0.28 3.74
C ALA A 322 4.39 -1.58 4.51
N GLN A 323 3.16 -2.11 4.43
CA GLN A 323 2.79 -3.43 4.99
C GLN A 323 3.27 -4.59 4.11
N ILE A 324 3.32 -4.43 2.78
CA ILE A 324 3.98 -5.38 1.88
C ILE A 324 5.46 -5.51 2.24
N ASP A 325 6.14 -4.37 2.41
CA ASP A 325 7.54 -4.34 2.82
C ASP A 325 7.76 -4.91 4.23
N ARG A 326 6.85 -4.65 5.18
CA ARG A 326 6.86 -5.30 6.50
C ARG A 326 6.78 -6.82 6.37
N THR A 327 5.83 -7.33 5.60
CA THR A 327 5.62 -8.77 5.38
C THR A 327 6.87 -9.42 4.78
N TRP A 328 7.47 -8.78 3.77
CA TRP A 328 8.73 -9.26 3.18
C TRP A 328 9.89 -9.21 4.18
N THR A 329 10.00 -8.13 4.96
CA THR A 329 11.03 -8.00 6.01
C THR A 329 10.90 -9.11 7.05
N ILE A 330 9.69 -9.43 7.51
CA ILE A 330 9.44 -10.53 8.45
C ILE A 330 9.87 -11.86 7.83
N TRP A 331 9.52 -12.10 6.56
CA TRP A 331 9.91 -13.30 5.84
C TRP A 331 11.43 -13.44 5.69
N GLN A 332 12.13 -12.37 5.31
CA GLN A 332 13.60 -12.35 5.23
C GLN A 332 14.20 -12.67 6.59
N ASN A 333 13.68 -12.05 7.65
CA ASN A 333 14.22 -12.19 9.01
C ASN A 333 14.05 -13.58 9.63
N GLN A 334 13.19 -14.45 9.07
CA GLN A 334 13.07 -15.83 9.55
C GLN A 334 14.34 -16.65 9.31
N ASP A 335 15.08 -16.35 8.24
CA ASP A 335 16.39 -16.91 7.90
C ASP A 335 17.20 -15.87 7.11
N PHE A 336 17.62 -14.82 7.81
CA PHE A 336 18.15 -13.63 7.18
C PHE A 336 19.40 -13.88 6.34
N THR A 337 20.32 -14.74 6.78
CA THR A 337 21.53 -15.06 6.02
C THR A 337 21.19 -15.74 4.69
N ALA A 338 20.22 -16.66 4.67
CA ALA A 338 19.82 -17.35 3.44
C ALA A 338 18.88 -16.49 2.55
N ARG A 339 18.05 -15.63 3.15
CA ARG A 339 16.97 -14.91 2.46
C ARG A 339 17.27 -13.45 2.14
N ARG A 340 18.37 -12.87 2.63
CA ARG A 340 18.68 -11.45 2.41
C ARG A 340 18.74 -11.10 0.92
N ASN A 341 19.50 -11.86 0.13
CA ASN A 341 19.86 -11.50 -1.25
C ASN A 341 19.25 -12.43 -2.31
N VAL A 342 18.23 -13.21 -1.97
CA VAL A 342 17.57 -14.08 -2.95
C VAL A 342 16.64 -13.27 -3.84
N ILE A 343 16.63 -13.61 -5.12
CA ILE A 343 15.78 -13.01 -6.16
C ILE A 343 15.29 -14.13 -7.10
N SER A 344 14.11 -13.96 -7.68
CA SER A 344 13.57 -14.86 -8.72
C SER A 344 12.73 -14.07 -9.71
N GLY A 345 12.65 -14.55 -10.95
CA GLY A 345 11.86 -13.96 -12.02
C GLY A 345 12.68 -13.15 -13.02
N THR A 346 11.97 -12.51 -13.94
CA THR A 346 12.54 -11.75 -15.07
C THR A 346 12.27 -10.26 -14.95
N ILE A 347 12.77 -9.47 -15.90
CA ILE A 347 12.59 -8.01 -15.93
C ILE A 347 11.29 -7.55 -16.61
N THR A 348 10.44 -8.49 -17.02
CA THR A 348 9.13 -8.23 -17.64
C THR A 348 8.04 -8.97 -16.90
N LEU A 349 6.86 -8.36 -16.78
CA LEU A 349 5.70 -8.90 -16.08
C LEU A 349 5.38 -10.30 -16.59
N ALA A 350 5.38 -11.26 -15.67
CA ALA A 350 5.12 -12.68 -15.97
C ALA A 350 6.00 -13.24 -17.11
N ASN A 351 7.19 -12.67 -17.31
CA ASN A 351 8.09 -12.99 -18.43
C ASN A 351 7.42 -12.80 -19.81
N SER A 352 6.60 -11.75 -19.94
CA SER A 352 5.87 -11.40 -21.17
C SER A 352 6.13 -9.95 -21.61
N PRO A 353 6.82 -9.72 -22.74
CA PRO A 353 7.51 -10.72 -23.56
C PRO A 353 8.66 -11.38 -22.78
N PRO A 354 9.16 -12.56 -23.22
CA PRO A 354 10.29 -13.21 -22.58
C PRO A 354 11.50 -12.28 -22.46
N SER A 355 12.12 -12.23 -21.28
CA SER A 355 13.27 -11.39 -20.99
C SER A 355 14.30 -12.12 -20.13
N ARG A 356 15.45 -11.48 -19.89
CA ARG A 356 16.48 -12.03 -19.01
C ARG A 356 16.00 -12.08 -17.57
N ASN A 357 16.59 -12.97 -16.78
CA ASN A 357 16.43 -12.94 -15.33
C ASN A 357 16.90 -11.59 -14.76
N GLY A 358 16.22 -11.16 -13.70
CA GLY A 358 16.70 -10.04 -12.90
C GLY A 358 18.00 -10.40 -12.18
N THR A 359 18.81 -9.39 -11.89
CA THR A 359 20.06 -9.55 -11.15
C THR A 359 20.15 -8.53 -10.02
N LEU A 360 20.94 -8.83 -8.99
CA LEU A 360 21.19 -7.87 -7.90
C LEU A 360 21.85 -6.56 -8.39
N ASP A 361 22.46 -6.56 -9.57
CA ASP A 361 23.13 -5.39 -10.14
C ASP A 361 22.20 -4.55 -11.03
N ASP A 362 20.94 -4.98 -11.23
CA ASP A 362 19.94 -4.20 -11.94
C ASP A 362 19.62 -2.90 -11.19
N ILE A 363 19.48 -1.81 -11.93
CA ILE A 363 19.17 -0.49 -11.38
C ILE A 363 17.65 -0.36 -11.21
N LEU A 364 17.25 -0.01 -9.99
CA LEU A 364 15.90 0.43 -9.65
C LEU A 364 15.80 1.93 -9.95
N ASP A 365 15.35 2.27 -11.16
CA ASP A 365 15.24 3.66 -11.59
C ASP A 365 14.00 4.35 -11.02
N MET A 366 14.23 5.39 -10.23
CA MET A 366 13.22 6.19 -9.54
C MET A 366 12.98 7.54 -10.21
N GLY A 367 13.61 7.83 -11.35
CA GLY A 367 13.41 9.06 -12.10
C GLY A 367 13.47 10.32 -11.23
N THR A 368 12.44 11.18 -11.31
CA THR A 368 12.37 12.42 -10.53
C THR A 368 11.81 12.25 -9.10
N THR A 369 11.40 11.03 -8.73
CA THR A 369 10.75 10.74 -7.44
C THR A 369 11.73 10.58 -6.29
N GLY A 370 13.00 10.27 -6.57
CA GLY A 370 14.04 10.16 -5.56
C GLY A 370 15.29 9.48 -6.11
N GLN A 371 16.09 8.86 -5.22
CA GLN A 371 17.33 8.22 -5.64
C GLN A 371 17.09 6.85 -6.29
N SER A 372 17.89 6.54 -7.31
CA SER A 372 17.96 5.22 -7.94
C SER A 372 19.13 4.44 -7.35
N VAL A 373 18.92 3.16 -7.03
CA VAL A 373 19.97 2.28 -6.47
C VAL A 373 19.96 0.92 -7.16
N THR A 374 21.00 0.12 -6.96
CA THR A 374 20.99 -1.29 -7.40
C THR A 374 19.99 -2.10 -6.59
N MET A 375 19.44 -3.17 -7.16
CA MET A 375 18.60 -4.13 -6.42
C MET A 375 19.30 -4.62 -5.16
N ARG A 376 20.62 -4.88 -5.22
CA ARG A 376 21.49 -5.26 -4.10
C ARG A 376 21.37 -4.30 -2.92
N ASP A 377 21.44 -3.00 -3.21
CA ASP A 377 21.39 -1.95 -2.20
C ASP A 377 19.96 -1.75 -1.65
N ALA A 378 18.94 -2.39 -2.25
CA ALA A 378 17.57 -2.36 -1.78
C ALA A 378 17.10 -3.64 -1.03
N MET A 379 17.98 -4.63 -0.85
CA MET A 379 17.60 -5.94 -0.30
C MET A 379 17.38 -5.96 1.22
N SER A 380 17.79 -4.94 1.96
CA SER A 380 17.66 -4.91 3.43
C SER A 380 17.28 -3.53 3.95
N THR A 381 16.36 -3.48 4.91
CA THR A 381 15.93 -2.23 5.57
C THR A 381 17.00 -1.57 6.47
N LEU A 382 18.16 -2.23 6.64
CA LEU A 382 19.27 -1.82 7.50
C LEU A 382 20.58 -1.62 6.73
N ASP A 383 20.51 -1.46 5.40
CA ASP A 383 21.66 -1.27 4.52
C ASP A 383 21.25 -0.44 3.31
N GLY A 384 22.21 -0.10 2.45
CA GLY A 384 21.93 0.78 1.33
C GLY A 384 21.48 2.16 1.82
N PRO A 385 20.47 2.78 1.19
CA PRO A 385 19.92 4.04 1.67
C PRO A 385 19.02 3.89 2.90
N PHE A 386 18.77 2.65 3.36
CA PHE A 386 17.75 2.36 4.36
C PHE A 386 18.34 2.25 5.77
N CYS A 387 17.61 2.79 6.74
CA CYS A 387 17.87 2.53 8.15
C CYS A 387 16.58 2.58 8.96
N TYR A 388 15.76 1.52 8.83
CA TYR A 388 14.50 1.40 9.54
C TYR A 388 14.14 -0.06 9.90
N ILE A 389 13.28 -0.17 10.90
CA ILE A 389 12.61 -1.41 11.32
C ILE A 389 11.10 -1.19 11.42
N TYR A 390 10.36 -2.27 11.59
CA TYR A 390 8.92 -2.26 11.84
C TYR A 390 8.63 -2.61 13.31
N ALA A 391 7.65 -1.93 13.91
CA ALA A 391 7.16 -2.21 15.27
C ALA A 391 5.68 -2.58 15.27
#